data_AF-R6YI37-F1
#
_entry.id   AF-R6YI37-F1
#
_cell.length_a   1.000
_cell.length_b   1.000
_cell.length_c   1.000
_cell.angle_alpha   90.00
_cell.angle_beta   90.00
_cell.angle_gamma   90.00
#
_symmetry.space_group_name_H-M   'P 1'
#
loop_
_entity.id
_entity.type
_entity.pdbx_description
1 polymer ?
#
loop_
_entity_poly.entity_id
_entity_poly.type
_entity_poly.pdbx_seq_one_letter_code
_entity_poly.pdbx_strand_id
1 'polypeptide(L)'
;MTNINKKQHQELISDLKQLIKVIEIMRQDDKSYFLFQNEREACDWLKFLEGHTDKEELESSEIEVGQRLVFKFENSANETELDIKRIQLLRKFADKLSKDISNC
;
A
#
# COMPACT_ATOMS: atom_id res chain seq x y z
N MET A 1 5.62 12.52 20.73
CA MET A 1 5.18 12.92 19.37
C MET A 1 6.39 13.20 18.49
N THR A 2 6.95 12.14 17.92
CA THR A 2 7.91 12.24 16.83
C THR A 2 7.09 12.14 15.56
N ASN A 3 6.99 13.15 14.71
CA ASN A 3 6.20 13.04 13.48
C ASN A 3 6.98 12.24 12.43
N ILE A 4 6.29 11.45 11.59
CA ILE A 4 6.93 10.90 10.39
C ILE A 4 7.43 12.07 9.54
N ASN A 5 8.62 11.93 8.95
CA ASN A 5 9.14 12.93 8.04
C ASN A 5 8.13 13.20 6.91
N LYS A 6 7.73 14.46 6.76
CA LYS A 6 6.77 14.90 5.74
C LYS A 6 7.11 14.39 4.34
N LYS A 7 8.39 14.29 3.99
CA LYS A 7 8.84 13.77 2.70
C LYS A 7 8.56 12.26 2.57
N GLN A 8 8.91 11.48 3.59
CA GLN A 8 8.68 10.02 3.62
C GLN A 8 7.19 9.71 3.52
N HIS A 9 6.38 10.41 4.29
CA HIS A 9 4.92 10.29 4.26
C HIS A 9 4.31 10.62 2.88
N GLN A 10 4.79 11.69 2.23
CA GLN A 10 4.36 12.03 0.86
C GLN A 10 4.77 10.96 -0.17
N GLU A 11 5.94 10.34 0.00
CA GLU A 11 6.38 9.24 -0.86
C GLU A 11 5.51 7.99 -0.69
N LEU A 12 5.11 7.66 0.55
CA LEU A 12 4.18 6.56 0.83
C LEU A 12 2.83 6.78 0.15
N ILE A 13 2.25 7.97 0.29
CA ILE A 13 1.00 8.35 -0.39
C ILE A 13 1.14 8.22 -1.91
N SER A 14 2.27 8.67 -2.47
CA SER A 14 2.53 8.59 -3.92
C SER A 14 2.62 7.15 -4.42
N ASP A 15 3.32 6.28 -3.67
CA ASP A 15 3.46 4.86 -4.02
C ASP A 15 2.10 4.14 -3.93
N LEU A 16 1.29 4.46 -2.93
CA LEU A 16 -0.06 3.89 -2.78
C LEU A 16 -1.03 4.35 -3.89
N LYS A 17 -0.96 5.63 -4.30
CA LYS A 17 -1.72 6.14 -5.46
C LYS A 17 -1.35 5.42 -6.75
N GLN A 18 -0.07 5.13 -6.95
CA GLN A 18 0.40 4.35 -8.10
C GLN A 18 -0.12 2.92 -8.05
N LEU A 19 -0.12 2.26 -6.88
CA LEU A 19 -0.68 0.93 -6.70
C LEU A 19 -2.17 0.90 -7.09
N ILE A 20 -2.97 1.82 -6.56
CA ILE A 20 -4.40 1.95 -6.88
C ILE A 20 -4.57 2.09 -8.40
N LYS A 21 -3.77 2.94 -9.05
CA LYS A 21 -3.89 3.16 -10.49
C LYS A 21 -3.61 1.90 -11.31
N VAL A 22 -2.64 1.10 -10.91
CA VAL A 22 -2.34 -0.19 -11.57
C VAL A 22 -3.51 -1.16 -11.39
N ILE A 23 -4.08 -1.25 -10.18
CA ILE A 23 -5.23 -2.13 -9.92
C ILE A 23 -6.46 -1.69 -10.73
N GLU A 24 -6.73 -0.39 -10.83
CA GLU A 24 -7.81 0.16 -11.66
C GLU A 24 -7.67 -0.26 -13.13
N ILE A 25 -6.44 -0.20 -13.67
CA ILE A 25 -6.15 -0.64 -15.06
C ILE A 25 -6.42 -2.13 -15.19
N MET A 26 -5.90 -2.95 -14.28
CA MET A 26 -6.13 -4.40 -14.30
C MET A 26 -7.63 -4.73 -14.25
N ARG A 27 -8.41 -3.95 -13.51
CA ARG A 27 -9.86 -4.14 -13.38
C ARG A 27 -10.69 -3.83 -14.63
N GLN A 28 -10.11 -3.13 -15.61
CA GLN A 28 -10.79 -2.90 -16.88
C GLN A 28 -10.99 -4.23 -17.62
N ASP A 29 -10.01 -5.14 -17.50
CA ASP A 29 -10.00 -6.43 -18.18
C ASP A 29 -10.35 -7.60 -17.23
N ASP A 30 -9.92 -7.55 -15.97
CA ASP A 30 -10.20 -8.56 -14.95
C ASP A 30 -11.18 -8.06 -13.88
N LYS A 31 -12.42 -8.56 -13.94
CA LYS A 31 -13.48 -8.23 -12.97
C LYS A 31 -13.49 -9.14 -11.74
N SER A 32 -12.37 -9.81 -11.45
CA SER A 32 -12.25 -10.69 -10.29
C SER A 32 -12.53 -9.93 -8.99
N TYR A 33 -13.34 -10.54 -8.12
CA TYR A 33 -13.65 -10.01 -6.79
C TYR A 33 -12.38 -9.65 -6.00
N PHE A 34 -11.31 -10.40 -6.24
CA PHE A 34 -10.00 -10.19 -5.66
C PHE A 34 -9.41 -8.80 -5.99
N LEU A 35 -9.42 -8.36 -7.25
CA LEU A 35 -8.90 -7.03 -7.62
C LEU A 35 -9.77 -5.90 -7.06
N PHE A 36 -11.10 -6.08 -7.02
CA PHE A 36 -12.00 -5.13 -6.36
C PHE A 36 -11.67 -4.97 -4.87
N GLN A 37 -11.36 -6.08 -4.19
CA GLN A 37 -11.00 -6.04 -2.78
C GLN A 37 -9.62 -5.38 -2.57
N ASN A 38 -8.66 -5.63 -3.45
CA ASN A 38 -7.33 -5.00 -3.39
C ASN A 38 -7.43 -3.48 -3.53
N GLU A 39 -8.17 -3.00 -4.54
CA GLU A 39 -8.38 -1.57 -4.75
C GLU A 39 -9.05 -0.91 -3.54
N ARG A 40 -10.13 -1.53 -3.03
CA ARG A 40 -10.85 -1.00 -1.87
C ARG A 40 -9.94 -0.86 -0.66
N GLU A 41 -9.18 -1.90 -0.34
CA GLU A 41 -8.26 -1.88 0.79
C GLU A 41 -7.18 -0.82 0.57
N ALA A 42 -6.56 -0.75 -0.62
CA ALA A 42 -5.59 0.29 -0.94
C ALA A 42 -6.17 1.73 -0.83
N CYS A 43 -7.44 1.94 -1.21
CA CYS A 43 -8.12 3.22 -1.06
C CYS A 43 -8.40 3.59 0.40
N ASP A 44 -8.81 2.61 1.21
CA ASP A 44 -9.03 2.82 2.64
C ASP A 44 -7.70 3.20 3.34
N TRP A 45 -6.60 2.56 2.93
CA TRP A 45 -5.25 2.94 3.38
C TRP A 45 -4.83 4.33 2.95
N LEU A 46 -5.16 4.73 1.73
CA LEU A 46 -4.84 6.06 1.26
C LEU A 46 -5.56 7.14 2.08
N LYS A 47 -6.85 6.94 2.36
CA LYS A 47 -7.64 7.86 3.21
C LYS A 47 -7.08 7.94 4.61
N PHE A 48 -6.67 6.79 5.17
CA PHE A 48 -6.04 6.74 6.48
C PHE A 48 -4.73 7.54 6.48
N LEU A 49 -3.80 7.25 5.57
CA LEU A 49 -2.54 7.98 5.49
C LEU A 49 -2.74 9.50 5.27
N GLU A 50 -3.67 9.91 4.42
CA GLU A 50 -3.94 11.34 4.20
C GLU A 50 -4.51 12.06 5.43
N GLY A 51 -5.13 11.32 6.36
CA GLY A 51 -5.72 11.86 7.59
C GLY A 51 -4.83 11.76 8.84
N HIS A 52 -3.79 10.91 8.82
CA HIS A 52 -3.00 10.57 10.00
C HIS A 52 -1.51 10.85 9.77
N THR A 53 -1.00 11.92 10.38
CA THR A 53 0.44 12.27 10.36
C THR A 53 1.16 11.95 11.68
N ASP A 54 0.45 11.44 12.68
CA ASP A 54 0.97 11.15 14.03
C ASP A 54 1.56 9.73 14.10
N LYS A 55 2.84 9.60 14.49
CA LYS A 55 3.61 8.35 14.50
C LYS A 55 3.08 7.29 15.45
N GLU A 56 2.54 7.65 16.62
CA GLU A 56 2.10 6.65 17.61
C GLU A 56 0.83 5.91 17.14
N GLU A 57 -0.03 6.56 16.35
CA GLU A 57 -1.16 5.90 15.68
C GLU A 57 -0.72 5.00 14.51
N LEU A 58 0.44 5.30 13.92
CA LEU A 58 1.01 4.61 12.76
C LEU A 58 1.80 3.35 13.18
N GLU A 59 2.50 3.38 14.32
CA GLU A 59 3.43 2.32 14.79
C GLU A 59 2.81 0.92 15.01
N SER A 60 1.55 0.82 15.45
CA SER A 60 0.93 -0.49 15.77
C SER A 60 0.03 -1.05 14.66
N SER A 61 -0.66 -0.20 13.89
CA SER A 61 -1.65 -0.67 12.91
C SER A 61 -1.08 -0.79 11.49
N GLU A 62 -0.04 -0.03 11.15
CA GLU A 62 0.45 0.04 9.77
C GLU A 62 1.37 -1.11 9.37
N ILE A 63 2.27 -1.57 10.25
CA ILE A 63 3.18 -2.68 9.94
C ILE A 63 2.38 -3.95 9.67
N GLU A 64 1.46 -4.27 10.58
CA GLU A 64 0.67 -5.49 10.48
C GLU A 64 -0.22 -5.45 9.23
N VAL A 65 -0.74 -4.27 8.85
CA VAL A 65 -1.62 -4.19 7.68
C VAL A 65 -0.88 -4.04 6.36
N GLY A 66 0.23 -3.31 6.30
CA GLY A 66 1.10 -3.30 5.12
C GLY A 66 1.60 -4.71 4.79
N GLN A 67 2.02 -5.46 5.81
CA GLN A 67 2.40 -6.87 5.65
C GLN A 67 1.21 -7.76 5.30
N ARG A 68 0.03 -7.53 5.89
CA ARG A 68 -1.19 -8.27 5.54
C ARG A 68 -1.64 -8.02 4.10
N LEU A 69 -1.51 -6.80 3.59
CA LEU A 69 -1.78 -6.44 2.19
C LEU A 69 -0.85 -7.21 1.26
N VAL A 70 0.45 -7.21 1.54
CA VAL A 70 1.41 -7.99 0.76
C VAL A 70 1.03 -9.48 0.79
N PHE A 71 0.93 -10.07 1.98
CA PHE A 71 0.62 -11.51 2.14
C PHE A 71 -0.68 -11.94 1.44
N LYS A 72 -1.72 -11.09 1.52
CA LYS A 72 -3.04 -11.38 0.97
C LYS A 72 -3.08 -11.31 -0.55
N PHE A 73 -2.37 -10.35 -1.17
CA PHE A 73 -2.53 -10.05 -2.59
C PHE A 73 -1.34 -10.45 -3.48
N GLU A 74 -0.22 -10.85 -2.87
CA GLU A 74 0.97 -11.30 -3.59
C GLU A 74 0.83 -12.70 -4.17
N ASN A 75 0.21 -13.62 -3.43
CA ASN A 75 0.13 -15.05 -3.78
C ASN A 75 -0.84 -15.39 -4.92
N SER A 76 -1.48 -14.39 -5.52
CA SER A 76 -2.53 -14.51 -6.53
C SER A 76 -2.19 -13.78 -7.83
N ALA A 77 -0.90 -13.56 -8.08
CA ALA A 77 -0.42 -13.05 -9.35
C ALA A 77 -0.40 -14.14 -10.44
N ASN A 78 -0.82 -13.76 -11.64
CA ASN A 78 -0.78 -14.62 -12.83
C ASN A 78 0.49 -14.38 -13.67
N GLU A 79 1.56 -13.86 -13.05
CA GLU A 79 2.86 -13.53 -13.68
C GLU A 79 2.79 -12.58 -14.89
N THR A 80 1.70 -11.84 -15.06
CA THR A 80 1.61 -10.78 -16.08
C THR A 80 2.48 -9.57 -15.73
N GLU A 81 2.85 -8.75 -16.72
CA GLU A 81 3.61 -7.52 -16.46
C GLU A 81 2.91 -6.59 -15.45
N LEU A 82 1.58 -6.51 -15.52
CA LEU A 82 0.77 -5.73 -14.57
C LEU A 82 0.73 -6.36 -13.18
N ASP A 83 0.63 -7.69 -13.07
CA ASP A 83 0.75 -8.38 -11.78
C ASP A 83 2.12 -8.16 -11.14
N ILE A 84 3.20 -8.27 -11.92
CA ILE A 84 4.57 -8.01 -11.45
C ILE A 84 4.68 -6.58 -10.93
N LYS A 85 4.19 -5.60 -11.69
CA LYS A 85 4.19 -4.19 -11.27
C LYS A 85 3.35 -3.96 -10.01
N ARG A 86 2.17 -4.59 -9.90
CA ARG A 86 1.30 -4.54 -8.72
C ARG A 86 2.03 -5.07 -7.48
N ILE A 87 2.68 -6.24 -7.57
CA ILE A 87 3.44 -6.84 -6.47
C ILE A 87 4.62 -5.95 -6.08
N GLN A 88 5.38 -5.44 -7.05
CA GLN A 88 6.51 -4.55 -6.76
C GLN A 88 6.07 -3.30 -5.99
N LEU A 89 4.93 -2.70 -6.35
CA LEU A 89 4.38 -1.55 -5.65
C LEU A 89 3.89 -1.91 -4.23
N LEU A 90 3.23 -3.06 -4.06
CA LEU A 90 2.82 -3.57 -2.74
C LEU A 90 4.02 -3.77 -1.81
N ARG A 91 5.06 -4.45 -2.29
CA ARG A 91 6.31 -4.66 -1.53
C ARG A 91 6.99 -3.35 -1.19
N LYS A 92 7.12 -2.45 -2.17
CA LYS A 92 7.74 -1.13 -1.97
C LYS A 92 7.01 -0.32 -0.90
N PHE A 93 5.68 -0.33 -0.92
CA PHE A 93 4.86 0.32 0.10
C PHE A 93 5.14 -0.26 1.49
N ALA A 94 5.06 -1.58 1.66
CA ALA A 94 5.29 -2.24 2.94
C ALA A 94 6.72 -2.03 3.48
N ASP A 95 7.74 -2.11 2.60
CA ASP A 95 9.14 -1.89 2.97
C ASP A 95 9.40 -0.47 3.47
N LYS A 96 8.82 0.53 2.81
CA LYS A 96 8.95 1.93 3.23
C LYS A 96 8.23 2.19 4.54
N LEU A 97 7.02 1.65 4.70
CA LEU A 97 6.24 1.76 5.92
C LEU A 97 7.04 1.25 7.14
N SER A 98 7.66 0.08 6.99
CA SER A 98 8.53 -0.51 8.02
C SER A 98 9.79 0.32 8.31
N LYS A 99 10.43 0.88 7.27
CA LYS A 99 11.65 1.70 7.41
C LYS A 99 11.39 3.08 7.99
N ASP A 100 10.27 3.70 7.66
CA ASP A 100 9.91 5.04 8.10
C ASP A 100 9.59 5.05 9.60
N ILE A 101 9.06 3.93 10.12
CA ILE A 101 8.87 3.70 11.55
C ILE A 101 10.20 3.41 12.26
N SER A 102 11.06 2.56 11.69
CA SER A 102 12.30 2.10 12.33
C SER A 102 13.41 3.16 12.44
N ASN A 103 13.41 4.20 11.60
CA ASN A 103 14.44 5.24 11.56
C ASN A 103 14.07 6.53 12.33
N CYS A 104 13.00 6.50 13.12
CA CYS A 104 12.48 7.65 13.87
C CYS A 104 12.54 7.45 15.38
#